data_AF-A0A7C4BLX7-F1
#
_entry.id   AF-A0A7C4BLX7-F1
#
_cell.length_a   1.000
_cell.length_b   1.000
_cell.length_c   1.000
_cell.angle_alpha   90.00
_cell.angle_beta   90.00
_cell.angle_gamma   90.00
#
_symmetry.space_group_name_H-M   'P 1'
#
loop_
_entity.id
_entity.type
_entity.pdbx_description
1 polymer ?
#
loop_
_entity_poly.entity_id
_entity_poly.type
_entity_poly.pdbx_seq_one_letter_code
_entity_poly.pdbx_strand_id
1 'polypeptide(L)'
;LQQGKVAMGMDFFAFFPGLISPEKTPLANKMGFFASPEGPGGRYISIGGQGMSVSKHSKKQKEALRFIEWFCKYENQLKWAKLGGFPANDKVLQSSEFQTIAPYNPAFVESMKYVRDFWSVPEYADLLQKSQIHWNAAVTNQKTPKQAMDDLAKDHEAIFKKAGYLK
;
A
#
# COMPACT_ATOMS: atom_id res chain seq x y z
N LEU A 1 3.40 7.27 17.47
CA LEU A 1 3.96 5.91 17.45
C LEU A 1 5.37 5.88 18.06
N GLN A 2 6.47 6.14 17.32
CA GLN A 2 7.85 6.00 17.87
C GLN A 2 8.16 6.86 19.10
N GLN A 3 7.66 8.11 19.14
CA GLN A 3 7.87 9.03 20.25
C GLN A 3 6.77 8.93 21.34
N GLY A 4 5.85 7.97 21.26
CA GLY A 4 4.75 7.85 22.21
C GLY A 4 3.65 8.93 22.11
N LYS A 5 3.77 9.88 21.19
CA LYS A 5 2.79 10.99 21.00
C LYS A 5 1.42 10.56 20.47
N VAL A 6 1.32 9.37 19.90
CA VAL A 6 0.09 8.84 19.29
C VAL A 6 0.03 7.35 19.62
N ALA A 7 -1.11 6.88 20.13
CA ALA A 7 -1.32 5.50 20.58
C ALA A 7 -1.56 4.51 19.42
N MET A 8 -2.23 4.95 18.36
CA MET A 8 -2.51 4.14 17.16
C MET A 8 -2.25 4.95 15.89
N GLY A 9 -1.79 4.30 14.83
CA GLY A 9 -1.60 4.94 13.54
C GLY A 9 -1.64 3.92 12.41
N MET A 10 -2.01 4.38 11.23
CA MET A 10 -2.00 3.60 10.00
C MET A 10 -0.82 4.07 9.16
N ASP A 11 -0.03 3.13 8.67
CA ASP A 11 1.14 3.43 7.85
C ASP A 11 1.47 2.23 6.95
N PHE A 12 2.37 2.43 5.99
CA PHE A 12 2.89 1.34 5.17
C PHE A 12 3.81 0.44 6.01
N PHE A 13 3.67 -0.88 5.83
CA PHE A 13 4.50 -1.87 6.52
C PHE A 13 6.01 -1.66 6.31
N ALA A 14 6.42 -1.03 5.21
CA ALA A 14 7.80 -0.65 4.94
C ALA A 14 8.43 0.24 6.04
N PHE A 15 7.61 0.98 6.80
CA PHE A 15 8.08 1.82 7.90
C PHE A 15 8.09 1.10 9.26
N PHE A 16 7.44 -0.07 9.38
CA PHE A 16 7.33 -0.81 10.63
C PHE A 16 8.64 -1.38 11.18
N PRO A 17 9.70 -1.71 10.39
CA PRO A 17 11.01 -2.01 10.95
C PRO A 17 11.52 -0.92 11.92
N GLY A 18 11.17 0.34 11.67
CA GLY A 18 11.51 1.45 12.55
C GLY A 18 10.76 1.45 13.89
N LEU A 19 9.59 0.80 13.95
CA LEU A 19 8.76 0.75 15.16
C LEU A 19 9.24 -0.30 16.15
N ILE A 20 9.91 -1.36 15.67
CA ILE A 20 10.39 -2.48 16.49
C ILE A 20 11.90 -2.42 16.78
N SER A 21 12.58 -1.36 16.35
CA SER A 21 14.02 -1.16 16.57
C SER A 21 14.25 -0.42 17.89
N PRO A 22 14.87 -1.05 18.91
CA PRO A 22 15.18 -0.39 20.18
C PRO A 22 16.11 0.81 20.04
N GLU A 23 16.96 0.83 19.01
CA GLU A 23 17.83 1.96 18.66
C GLU A 23 17.05 3.20 18.20
N LYS A 24 15.88 2.99 17.59
CA LYS A 24 15.04 4.07 17.03
C LYS A 24 13.93 4.50 17.98
N THR A 25 13.49 3.64 18.89
CA THR A 25 12.42 3.97 19.83
C THR A 25 12.51 3.16 21.14
N PRO A 26 12.30 3.81 22.31
CA PRO A 26 12.20 3.11 23.59
C PRO A 26 10.89 2.30 23.72
N LEU A 27 9.99 2.38 22.75
CA LEU A 27 8.69 1.70 22.74
C LEU A 27 8.71 0.43 21.89
N ALA A 28 9.87 0.00 21.39
CA ALA A 28 10.00 -1.13 20.45
C ALA A 28 9.33 -2.42 20.95
N ASN A 29 9.44 -2.71 22.24
CA ASN A 29 8.84 -3.89 22.89
C ASN A 29 7.37 -3.71 23.30
N LYS A 30 6.75 -2.56 22.98
CA LYS A 30 5.36 -2.20 23.31
C LYS A 30 4.48 -2.03 22.06
N MET A 31 5.00 -2.34 20.88
CA MET A 31 4.26 -2.21 19.62
C MET A 31 3.35 -3.41 19.38
N GLY A 32 2.10 -3.14 19.01
CA GLY A 32 1.17 -4.12 18.47
C GLY A 32 0.87 -3.82 16.99
N PHE A 33 0.51 -4.86 16.24
CA PHE A 33 0.23 -4.76 14.80
C PHE A 33 -1.03 -5.54 14.47
N PHE A 34 -1.90 -4.94 13.66
CA PHE A 34 -3.16 -5.54 13.23
C PHE A 34 -3.53 -4.99 11.85
N ALA A 35 -4.26 -5.78 11.06
CA ALA A 35 -4.79 -5.31 9.79
C ALA A 35 -5.90 -4.27 10.02
N SER A 36 -6.02 -3.28 9.13
CA SER A 36 -6.98 -2.16 9.28
C SER A 36 -8.41 -2.66 9.57
N PRO A 37 -9.17 -2.01 10.48
CA PRO A 37 -10.49 -2.51 10.88
C PRO A 37 -11.52 -2.42 9.76
N GLU A 38 -12.59 -3.21 9.88
CA GLU A 38 -13.75 -3.13 8.98
C GLU A 38 -14.54 -1.83 9.21
N GLY A 39 -14.94 -1.17 8.12
CA GLY A 39 -15.83 0.00 8.15
C GLY A 39 -17.25 -0.36 7.69
N PRO A 40 -18.19 0.62 7.70
CA PRO A 40 -19.59 0.39 7.30
C PRO A 40 -19.79 -0.15 5.88
N GLY A 41 -18.82 0.08 4.98
CA GLY A 41 -18.85 -0.43 3.61
C GLY A 41 -18.10 -1.75 3.41
N GLY A 42 -17.54 -2.33 4.48
CA GLY A 42 -16.67 -3.51 4.45
C GLY A 42 -15.22 -3.19 4.81
N ARG A 43 -14.37 -4.24 4.80
CA ARG A 43 -12.94 -4.14 5.09
C ARG A 43 -12.14 -4.11 3.79
N TYR A 44 -11.49 -2.98 3.54
CA TYR A 44 -10.65 -2.77 2.36
C TYR A 44 -9.32 -2.14 2.77
N ILE A 45 -8.24 -2.59 2.15
CA ILE A 45 -6.87 -2.10 2.39
C ILE A 45 -6.28 -1.70 1.06
N SER A 46 -5.69 -0.50 0.99
CA SER A 46 -5.05 -0.03 -0.24
C SER A 46 -3.87 -0.92 -0.60
N ILE A 47 -3.79 -1.33 -1.87
CA ILE A 47 -2.56 -1.95 -2.40
C ILE A 47 -1.47 -0.90 -2.53
N GLY A 48 -0.26 -1.25 -2.10
CA GLY A 48 0.94 -0.47 -2.36
C GLY A 48 1.99 -1.32 -3.07
N GLY A 49 3.23 -0.85 -3.06
CA GLY A 49 4.36 -1.55 -3.65
C GLY A 49 4.71 -1.08 -5.05
N GLN A 50 5.65 -1.77 -5.67
CA GLN A 50 6.20 -1.42 -6.98
C GLN A 50 6.25 -2.68 -7.85
N GLY A 51 5.53 -2.65 -8.96
CA GLY A 51 5.66 -3.66 -10.00
C GLY A 51 7.00 -3.52 -10.73
N MET A 52 7.47 -4.61 -11.33
CA MET A 52 8.61 -4.60 -12.24
C MET A 52 8.12 -4.73 -13.68
N SER A 53 8.56 -3.82 -14.54
CA SER A 53 8.22 -3.81 -15.97
C SER A 53 9.48 -3.76 -16.82
N VAL A 54 9.47 -4.46 -17.95
CA VAL A 54 10.55 -4.40 -18.94
C VAL A 54 10.22 -3.35 -19.98
N SER A 55 11.11 -2.36 -20.16
CA SER A 55 10.95 -1.35 -21.20
C SER A 55 10.96 -1.99 -22.59
N LYS A 56 9.98 -1.62 -23.42
CA LYS A 56 9.89 -2.03 -24.84
C LYS A 56 11.11 -1.61 -25.67
N HIS A 57 11.90 -0.64 -25.20
CA HIS A 57 13.09 -0.13 -25.87
C HIS A 57 14.38 -0.84 -25.44
N SER A 58 14.32 -1.74 -24.46
CA SER A 58 15.51 -2.49 -24.03
C SER A 58 15.99 -3.41 -25.15
N LYS A 59 17.32 -3.48 -25.33
CA LYS A 59 17.98 -4.47 -26.21
C LYS A 59 18.16 -5.83 -25.52
N LYS A 60 17.82 -5.93 -24.23
CA LYS A 60 18.06 -7.08 -23.33
C LYS A 60 16.78 -7.56 -22.65
N GLN A 61 15.67 -7.56 -23.38
CA GLN A 61 14.35 -7.88 -22.81
C GLN A 61 14.28 -9.33 -22.30
N LYS A 62 14.88 -10.29 -23.02
CA LYS A 62 14.89 -11.70 -22.61
C LYS A 62 15.64 -11.89 -21.29
N GLU A 63 16.79 -11.24 -21.14
CA GLU A 63 17.61 -11.31 -19.92
C GLU A 63 16.92 -10.59 -18.74
N ALA A 64 16.28 -9.45 -18.99
CA ALA A 64 15.49 -8.74 -17.98
C ALA A 64 14.29 -9.59 -17.49
N LEU A 65 13.59 -10.28 -18.40
CA LEU A 65 12.51 -11.21 -18.02
C LEU A 65 13.03 -12.40 -17.20
N ARG A 66 14.17 -12.98 -17.58
CA ARG A 66 14.82 -14.05 -16.78
C ARG A 66 15.19 -13.58 -15.38
N PHE A 67 15.60 -12.32 -15.21
CA PHE A 67 15.84 -11.76 -13.89
C PHE A 67 14.56 -11.66 -13.07
N ILE A 68 13.46 -11.18 -13.67
CA ILE A 68 12.14 -11.11 -12.99
C ILE A 68 11.69 -12.52 -12.59
N GLU A 69 11.80 -13.50 -13.49
CA GLU A 69 11.49 -14.91 -13.20
C GLU A 69 12.32 -15.45 -12.04
N TRP A 70 13.65 -15.20 -12.04
CA TRP A 70 14.52 -15.56 -10.93
C TRP A 70 14.07 -14.89 -9.62
N PHE A 71 13.83 -13.58 -9.64
CA PHE A 71 13.46 -12.83 -8.44
C PHE A 71 12.15 -13.33 -7.83
N CYS A 72 11.18 -13.72 -8.64
CA CYS A 72 9.87 -14.20 -8.21
C CYS A 72 9.87 -15.62 -7.60
N LYS A 73 10.97 -16.37 -7.71
CA LYS A 73 11.08 -17.72 -7.11
C LYS A 73 10.95 -17.65 -5.59
N TYR A 74 10.40 -18.73 -5.01
CA TYR A 74 10.14 -18.84 -3.57
C TYR A 74 11.38 -18.50 -2.73
N GLU A 75 12.52 -19.13 -3.04
CA GLU A 75 13.76 -18.98 -2.30
C GLU A 75 14.30 -17.55 -2.33
N ASN A 76 14.13 -16.85 -3.45
CA ASN A 76 14.62 -15.48 -3.63
C ASN A 76 13.68 -14.48 -2.97
N GLN A 77 12.37 -14.68 -3.07
CA GLN A 77 11.38 -13.89 -2.35
C GLN A 77 11.49 -14.05 -0.83
N LEU A 78 11.71 -15.28 -0.33
CA LEU A 78 11.93 -15.54 1.09
C LEU A 78 13.25 -14.91 1.58
N LYS A 79 14.32 -15.02 0.78
CA LYS A 79 15.59 -14.35 1.08
C LYS A 79 15.43 -12.84 1.14
N TRP A 80 14.70 -12.26 0.18
CA TRP A 80 14.41 -10.83 0.16
C TRP A 80 13.57 -10.41 1.38
N ALA A 81 12.58 -11.21 1.77
CA ALA A 81 11.77 -10.97 2.97
C ALA A 81 12.60 -10.94 4.26
N LYS A 82 13.57 -11.86 4.39
CA LYS A 82 14.52 -11.88 5.53
C LYS A 82 15.40 -10.63 5.59
N LEU A 83 15.57 -9.91 4.48
CA LEU A 83 16.28 -8.64 4.39
C LEU A 83 15.35 -7.42 4.60
N GLY A 84 14.09 -7.64 4.98
CA GLY A 84 13.10 -6.59 5.19
C GLY A 84 12.22 -6.27 3.99
N GLY A 85 12.31 -7.06 2.91
CA GLY A 85 11.40 -6.97 1.76
C GLY A 85 9.98 -7.47 2.07
N PHE A 86 9.01 -7.05 1.27
CA PHE A 86 7.62 -7.52 1.35
C PHE A 86 7.30 -8.32 0.08
N PRO A 87 7.33 -9.66 0.14
CA PRO A 87 7.20 -10.51 -1.04
C PRO A 87 5.76 -10.51 -1.58
N ALA A 88 5.63 -10.70 -2.89
CA ALA A 88 4.34 -10.91 -3.56
C ALA A 88 4.05 -12.40 -3.84
N ASN A 89 4.90 -13.30 -3.36
CA ASN A 89 4.77 -14.74 -3.57
C ASN A 89 3.90 -15.36 -2.46
N ASP A 90 2.73 -15.86 -2.83
CA ASP A 90 1.75 -16.42 -1.89
C ASP A 90 2.30 -17.55 -1.01
N LYS A 91 3.16 -18.41 -1.56
CA LYS A 91 3.77 -19.49 -0.78
C LYS A 91 4.70 -18.94 0.30
N VAL A 92 5.44 -17.87 -0.01
CA VAL A 92 6.27 -17.18 0.99
C VAL A 92 5.38 -16.56 2.06
N LEU A 93 4.29 -15.87 1.67
CA LEU A 93 3.37 -15.26 2.63
C LEU A 93 2.71 -16.28 3.57
N GLN A 94 2.41 -17.47 3.06
CA GLN A 94 1.82 -18.56 3.84
C GLN A 94 2.84 -19.32 4.70
N SER A 95 4.14 -19.17 4.44
CA SER A 95 5.18 -19.87 5.21
C SER A 95 5.22 -19.40 6.66
N SER A 96 5.49 -20.34 7.58
CA SER A 96 5.79 -20.02 8.99
C SER A 96 7.02 -19.14 9.11
N GLU A 97 7.99 -19.34 8.21
CA GLU A 97 9.23 -18.57 8.13
C GLU A 97 8.91 -17.09 7.93
N PHE A 98 8.12 -16.72 6.92
CA PHE A 98 7.74 -15.32 6.72
C PHE A 98 6.96 -14.75 7.90
N GLN A 99 5.94 -15.46 8.39
CA GLN A 99 5.08 -14.97 9.46
C GLN A 99 5.83 -14.73 10.78
N THR A 100 6.99 -15.35 10.99
CA THR A 100 7.80 -15.23 12.22
C THR A 100 9.00 -14.29 12.10
N ILE A 101 9.40 -13.85 10.88
CA ILE A 101 10.55 -12.94 10.68
C ILE A 101 10.37 -11.62 11.45
N ALA A 102 9.15 -11.09 11.48
CA ALA A 102 8.84 -9.85 12.17
C ALA A 102 7.43 -9.90 12.78
N PRO A 103 7.21 -9.23 13.93
CA PRO A 103 5.94 -9.27 14.65
C PRO A 103 4.76 -8.67 13.88
N TYR A 104 5.02 -7.85 12.85
CA TYR A 104 3.99 -7.29 11.99
C TYR A 104 3.63 -8.15 10.78
N ASN A 105 4.41 -9.20 10.47
CA ASN A 105 4.15 -10.03 9.29
C ASN A 105 2.80 -10.78 9.33
N PRO A 106 2.31 -11.28 10.48
CA PRO A 106 0.96 -11.84 10.54
C PRO A 106 -0.13 -10.83 10.15
N ALA A 107 0.00 -9.58 10.61
CA ALA A 107 -0.90 -8.50 10.23
C ALA A 107 -0.78 -8.14 8.74
N PHE A 108 0.43 -8.25 8.15
CA PHE A 108 0.63 -8.10 6.70
C PHE A 108 -0.12 -9.19 5.93
N VAL A 109 0.04 -10.46 6.29
CA VAL A 109 -0.64 -11.60 5.65
C VAL A 109 -2.16 -11.49 5.79
N GLU A 110 -2.65 -11.08 6.96
CA GLU A 110 -4.07 -10.79 7.15
C GLU A 110 -4.54 -9.66 6.23
N SER A 111 -3.75 -8.58 6.13
CA SER A 111 -4.09 -7.43 5.30
C SER A 111 -4.23 -7.79 3.81
N MET A 112 -3.39 -8.69 3.30
CA MET A 112 -3.41 -9.13 1.90
C MET A 112 -4.76 -9.72 1.46
N LYS A 113 -5.56 -10.25 2.39
CA LYS A 113 -6.91 -10.80 2.10
C LYS A 113 -7.93 -9.71 1.74
N TYR A 114 -7.67 -8.47 2.14
CA TYR A 114 -8.57 -7.33 1.98
C TYR A 114 -8.02 -6.28 1.04
N VAL A 115 -6.90 -6.58 0.38
CA VAL A 115 -6.26 -5.65 -0.53
C VAL A 115 -7.17 -5.40 -1.72
N ARG A 116 -7.40 -4.12 -2.00
CA ARG A 116 -8.14 -3.64 -3.15
C ARG A 116 -7.31 -2.58 -3.86
N ASP A 117 -7.15 -2.76 -5.16
CA ASP A 117 -6.49 -1.77 -6.00
C ASP A 117 -7.39 -0.53 -6.19
N PHE A 118 -6.75 0.59 -6.50
CA PHE A 118 -7.42 1.82 -6.91
C PHE A 118 -7.96 1.68 -8.35
N TRP A 119 -8.21 2.82 -8.99
CA TRP A 119 -8.62 2.90 -10.39
C TRP A 119 -7.45 2.56 -11.32
N SER A 120 -7.53 1.45 -12.04
CA SER A 120 -6.56 1.07 -13.08
C SER A 120 -6.85 1.78 -14.42
N VAL A 121 -7.00 3.12 -14.39
CA VAL A 121 -7.24 3.98 -15.56
C VAL A 121 -6.07 4.94 -15.80
N PRO A 122 -5.80 5.37 -17.04
CA PRO A 122 -4.71 6.31 -17.34
C PRO A 122 -4.78 7.62 -16.55
N GLU A 123 -5.99 8.07 -16.21
CA GLU A 123 -6.27 9.31 -15.48
C GLU A 123 -6.09 9.18 -13.96
N TYR A 124 -5.62 8.03 -13.47
CA TYR A 124 -5.45 7.74 -12.04
C TYR A 124 -4.77 8.87 -11.26
N ALA A 125 -3.70 9.45 -11.82
CA ALA A 125 -2.96 10.52 -11.17
C ALA A 125 -3.81 11.78 -10.95
N ASP A 126 -4.62 12.16 -11.95
CA ASP A 126 -5.52 13.32 -11.85
C ASP A 126 -6.65 13.05 -10.86
N LEU A 127 -7.24 11.85 -10.91
CA LEU A 127 -8.29 11.43 -9.97
C LEU A 127 -7.79 11.44 -8.52
N LEU A 128 -6.58 10.93 -8.28
CA LEU A 128 -5.95 10.91 -6.96
C LEU A 128 -5.63 12.32 -6.48
N GLN A 129 -5.07 13.17 -7.33
CA GLN A 129 -4.74 14.55 -6.95
C GLN A 129 -5.99 15.32 -6.50
N LYS A 130 -7.08 15.22 -7.25
CA LYS A 130 -8.37 15.84 -6.87
C LYS A 130 -8.90 15.29 -5.55
N SER A 131 -8.77 13.98 -5.33
CA SER A 131 -9.17 13.35 -4.07
C SER A 131 -8.40 13.94 -2.89
N GLN A 132 -7.07 14.06 -3.00
CA GLN A 132 -6.22 14.62 -1.95
C GLN A 132 -6.57 16.07 -1.61
N ILE A 133 -6.85 16.91 -2.62
CA ILE A 133 -7.24 18.31 -2.42
C ILE A 133 -8.54 18.39 -1.60
N HIS A 134 -9.59 17.69 -2.03
CA HIS A 134 -10.89 17.80 -1.35
C HIS A 134 -10.90 17.11 0.01
N TRP A 135 -10.23 15.97 0.16
CA TRP A 135 -10.10 15.31 1.47
C TRP A 135 -9.30 16.14 2.45
N ASN A 136 -8.21 16.79 2.01
CA ASN A 136 -7.46 17.71 2.87
C ASN A 136 -8.35 18.86 3.33
N ALA A 137 -9.08 19.51 2.42
CA ALA A 137 -10.00 20.60 2.75
C ALA A 137 -11.07 20.18 3.78
N ALA A 138 -11.59 18.94 3.68
CA ALA A 138 -12.52 18.40 4.67
C ALA A 138 -11.87 18.19 6.04
N VAL A 139 -10.69 17.55 6.08
CA VAL A 139 -9.97 17.26 7.34
C VAL A 139 -9.49 18.53 8.04
N THR A 140 -9.17 19.58 7.29
CA THR A 140 -8.77 20.89 7.83
C THR A 140 -9.95 21.85 8.04
N ASN A 141 -11.19 21.37 7.95
CA ASN A 141 -12.42 22.16 8.14
C ASN A 141 -12.60 23.36 7.19
N GLN A 142 -11.96 23.35 6.01
CA GLN A 142 -12.16 24.36 4.97
C GLN A 142 -13.43 24.09 4.15
N LYS A 143 -13.87 22.83 4.08
CA LYS A 143 -15.14 22.39 3.50
C LYS A 143 -15.82 21.39 4.44
N THR A 144 -17.15 21.31 4.38
CA THR A 144 -17.85 20.18 4.99
C THR A 144 -17.52 18.87 4.24
N PRO A 145 -17.59 17.69 4.88
CA PRO A 145 -17.40 16.42 4.19
C PRO A 145 -18.32 16.24 2.98
N LYS A 146 -19.58 16.69 3.09
CA LYS A 146 -20.53 16.64 1.97
C LYS A 146 -20.05 17.50 0.79
N GLN A 147 -19.70 18.76 1.02
CA GLN A 147 -19.23 19.67 -0.03
C GLN A 147 -17.95 19.15 -0.70
N ALA A 148 -16.98 18.66 0.09
CA ALA A 148 -15.75 18.09 -0.43
C ALA A 148 -16.02 16.90 -1.37
N MET A 149 -16.91 16.00 -0.98
CA MET A 149 -17.26 14.83 -1.79
C MET A 149 -18.12 15.20 -3.01
N ASP A 150 -19.05 16.15 -2.88
CA ASP A 150 -19.85 16.65 -4.01
C ASP A 150 -18.96 17.30 -5.08
N ASP A 151 -17.97 18.10 -4.67
CA ASP A 151 -17.04 18.75 -5.61
C ASP A 151 -16.04 17.75 -6.21
N LEU A 152 -15.58 16.78 -5.43
CA LEU A 152 -14.74 15.68 -5.94
C LEU A 152 -15.48 14.90 -7.03
N ALA A 153 -16.77 14.61 -6.83
CA ALA A 153 -17.56 13.91 -7.83
C ALA A 153 -17.64 14.69 -9.16
N LYS A 154 -17.85 16.00 -9.11
CA LYS A 154 -17.83 16.87 -10.31
C LYS A 154 -16.47 16.87 -11.00
N ASP A 155 -15.39 16.95 -10.24
CA ASP A 155 -14.02 16.91 -10.77
C ASP A 155 -13.75 15.57 -11.49
N HIS A 156 -14.12 14.44 -10.88
CA HIS A 156 -13.99 13.11 -11.50
C HIS A 156 -14.86 12.97 -12.75
N GLU A 157 -16.09 13.48 -12.72
CA GLU A 157 -16.99 13.45 -13.88
C GLU A 157 -16.40 14.28 -15.05
N ALA A 158 -15.81 15.44 -14.77
CA ALA A 158 -15.15 16.26 -15.78
C ALA A 158 -13.90 15.57 -16.37
N ILE A 159 -13.09 14.90 -15.53
CA ILE A 159 -11.95 14.10 -15.98
C ILE A 159 -12.42 12.98 -16.92
N PHE A 160 -13.45 12.24 -16.54
CA PHE A 160 -13.97 11.16 -17.37
C PHE A 160 -14.68 11.63 -18.64
N LYS A 161 -15.33 12.80 -18.64
CA LYS A 161 -15.83 13.43 -19.87
C LYS A 161 -14.69 13.80 -20.81
N LYS A 162 -13.62 14.40 -20.30
CA LYS A 162 -12.42 14.73 -21.08
C LYS A 162 -11.73 13.48 -21.66
N ALA A 163 -11.72 12.38 -20.91
CA ALA A 163 -11.19 11.09 -21.35
C ALA A 163 -12.13 10.35 -22.33
N GLY A 164 -13.36 10.81 -22.50
CA GLY A 164 -14.36 10.19 -23.40
C GLY A 164 -15.08 8.98 -22.80
N TYR A 165 -15.00 8.75 -21.49
CA TYR A 165 -15.73 7.66 -20.81
C TYR A 165 -17.16 8.04 -20.45
N LEU A 166 -17.44 9.33 -20.27
CA LEU A 166 -18.77 9.88 -19.99
C LEU A 166 -19.16 10.87 -21.08
N LYS A 167 -20.46 10.94 -21.37
CA LYS A 167 -21.07 11.92 -22.29
C LYS A 167 -21.55 13.14 -21.52
#